data_AF-A0A966HGC0-F1
#
_entry.id   AF-A0A966HGC0-F1
#
_cell.length_a   1.000
_cell.length_b   1.000
_cell.length_c   1.000
_cell.angle_alpha   90.00
_cell.angle_beta   90.00
_cell.angle_gamma   90.00
#
_symmetry.space_group_name_H-M   'P 1'
#
loop_
_entity.id
_entity.type
_entity.pdbx_description
1 polymer ?
#
loop_
_entity_poly.entity_id
_entity_poly.type
_entity_poly.pdbx_seq_one_letter_code
_entity_poly.pdbx_strand_id
1 'polypeptide(L)'
;MDEKRKYLQSAARAWRMKQDVLEGVEERLKEKKLSNPKQVSLEIENYLKEQSLKRIDVTHCDSSKSVHTFYLHFSFDGVIIECARLRKNLEV
;
A
#
# COMPACT_ATOMS: atom_id res chain seq x y z
N MET A 1 -28.70 1.86 15.98
CA MET A 1 -28.18 3.03 15.22
C MET A 1 -26.67 3.23 15.42
N ASP A 2 -26.06 2.74 16.51
CA ASP A 2 -24.63 2.95 16.82
C ASP A 2 -23.64 2.22 15.90
N GLU A 3 -23.96 1.02 15.42
CA GLU A 3 -23.04 0.25 14.57
C GLU A 3 -22.77 0.91 13.22
N LYS A 4 -23.80 1.51 12.61
CA LYS A 4 -23.65 2.26 11.35
C LYS A 4 -22.72 3.46 11.51
N ARG A 5 -22.78 4.15 12.65
CA ARG A 5 -21.92 5.30 12.95
C ARG A 5 -20.47 4.89 13.20
N LYS A 6 -20.25 3.80 13.95
CA LYS A 6 -18.92 3.21 14.19
C LYS A 6 -18.28 2.72 12.90
N TYR A 7 -19.07 2.10 12.01
CA TYR A 7 -18.60 1.67 10.70
C TYR A 7 -18.15 2.85 9.83
N LEU A 8 -18.96 3.91 9.72
CA LEU A 8 -18.62 5.10 8.93
C LEU A 8 -17.35 5.81 9.44
N GLN A 9 -17.18 5.89 10.76
CA GLN A 9 -15.96 6.43 11.36
C GLN A 9 -14.72 5.56 11.07
N SER A 10 -14.88 4.24 11.09
CA SER A 10 -13.79 3.31 10.79
C SER A 10 -13.43 3.31 9.30
N ALA A 11 -14.42 3.43 8.42
CA ALA A 11 -14.21 3.58 6.98
C ALA A 11 -13.49 4.90 6.64
N ALA A 12 -13.87 6.02 7.27
CA ALA A 12 -13.20 7.30 7.08
C ALA A 12 -11.72 7.26 7.54
N ARG A 13 -11.44 6.59 8.66
CA ARG A 13 -10.07 6.37 9.14
C ARG A 13 -9.27 5.45 8.22
N ALA A 14 -9.87 4.34 7.78
CA ALA A 14 -9.26 3.44 6.81
C ALA A 14 -8.94 4.14 5.48
N TRP A 15 -9.79 5.07 5.03
CA TRP A 15 -9.54 5.84 3.82
C TRP A 15 -8.35 6.81 3.95
N ARG A 16 -8.20 7.49 5.10
CA ARG A 16 -7.01 8.31 5.38
C ARG A 16 -5.76 7.45 5.47
N MET A 17 -5.82 6.35 6.22
CA MET A 17 -4.74 5.38 6.33
C MET A 17 -4.28 4.88 4.95
N LYS A 18 -5.22 4.62 4.03
CA LYS A 18 -4.88 4.25 2.65
C LYS A 18 -4.01 5.31 1.95
N GLN A 19 -4.33 6.60 2.14
CA GLN A 19 -3.55 7.70 1.54
C GLN A 19 -2.18 7.81 2.20
N ASP A 20 -2.13 7.86 3.53
CA ASP A 20 -0.89 7.99 4.31
C ASP A 20 0.10 6.85 3.98
N VAL A 21 -0.41 5.62 3.85
CA VAL A 21 0.37 4.46 3.46
C VAL A 21 0.94 4.60 2.05
N LEU A 22 0.13 5.06 1.08
CA LEU A 22 0.59 5.22 -0.29
C LEU A 22 1.67 6.29 -0.39
N GLU A 23 1.50 7.42 0.28
CA GLU A 23 2.48 8.50 0.33
C GLU A 23 3.78 8.05 1.00
N GLY A 24 3.71 7.42 2.17
CA GLY A 24 4.90 6.95 2.87
C GLY A 24 5.64 5.83 2.13
N VAL A 25 4.92 4.95 1.41
CA VAL A 25 5.54 3.99 0.49
C VAL A 25 6.28 4.71 -0.64
N GLU A 26 5.68 5.73 -1.26
CA GLU A 26 6.30 6.48 -2.34
C GLU A 26 7.58 7.19 -1.89
N GLU A 27 7.55 7.85 -0.73
CA GLU A 27 8.72 8.51 -0.14
C GLU A 27 9.83 7.52 0.13
N ARG A 28 9.53 6.40 0.79
CA ARG A 28 10.52 5.38 1.13
C ARG A 28 11.17 4.75 -0.11
N LEU A 29 10.39 4.54 -1.17
CA LEU A 29 10.91 4.05 -2.45
C LEU A 29 11.75 5.10 -3.19
N LYS A 30 11.47 6.41 -3.03
CA LYS A 30 12.32 7.49 -3.56
C LYS A 30 13.67 7.53 -2.84
N GLU A 31 13.69 7.35 -1.52
CA GLU A 31 14.92 7.34 -0.72
C GLU A 31 15.84 6.16 -1.07
N LYS A 32 15.28 4.95 -1.18
CA LYS A 32 16.08 3.74 -1.42
C LYS A 32 16.53 3.52 -2.87
N LYS A 33 15.95 4.24 -3.85
CA LYS A 33 16.27 4.14 -5.29
C LYS A 33 16.32 2.69 -5.79
N LEU A 34 15.34 1.88 -5.42
CA LEU A 34 15.25 0.48 -5.83
C LEU A 34 14.85 0.38 -7.31
N SER A 35 15.62 -0.38 -8.09
CA SER A 35 15.37 -0.64 -9.52
C SER A 35 14.83 -2.05 -9.80
N ASN A 36 14.85 -2.96 -8.82
CA ASN A 36 14.31 -4.31 -8.97
C ASN A 36 12.88 -4.40 -8.40
N PRO A 37 11.87 -4.85 -9.18
CA PRO A 37 10.49 -4.95 -8.71
C PRO A 37 10.33 -5.87 -7.50
N LYS A 38 11.14 -6.94 -7.37
CA LYS A 38 11.09 -7.81 -6.18
C LYS A 38 11.56 -7.09 -4.92
N GLN A 39 12.60 -6.25 -5.03
CA GLN A 39 13.08 -5.44 -3.91
C GLN A 39 12.05 -4.38 -3.54
N VAL A 40 11.39 -3.78 -4.53
CA VAL A 40 10.29 -2.84 -4.32
C VAL A 40 9.14 -3.51 -3.57
N SER A 41 8.65 -4.68 -4.02
CA SER A 41 7.60 -5.42 -3.30
C SER A 41 7.97 -5.71 -1.85
N LEU A 42 9.20 -6.20 -1.60
CA LEU A 42 9.67 -6.51 -0.26
C LEU A 42 9.77 -5.27 0.63
N GLU A 43 10.24 -4.15 0.08
CA GLU A 43 10.31 -2.89 0.82
C GLU A 43 8.92 -2.37 1.18
N ILE A 44 7.97 -2.48 0.25
CA ILE A 44 6.58 -2.10 0.50
C ILE A 44 6.00 -2.98 1.62
N GLU A 45 6.17 -4.30 1.55
CA GLU A 45 5.72 -5.20 2.62
C GLU A 45 6.33 -4.85 3.98
N ASN A 46 7.63 -4.54 4.02
CA ASN A 46 8.31 -4.17 5.26
C ASN A 46 7.74 -2.87 5.83
N TYR A 47 7.54 -1.85 5.00
CA TYR A 47 6.91 -0.61 5.43
C TYR A 47 5.50 -0.85 5.99
N LEU A 48 4.67 -1.64 5.31
CA LEU A 48 3.32 -1.95 5.79
C LEU A 48 3.34 -2.69 7.15
N LYS A 49 4.32 -3.59 7.36
CA LYS A 49 4.51 -4.29 8.64
C LYS A 49 4.94 -3.32 9.74
N GLU A 50 5.81 -2.35 9.44
CA GLU A 50 6.22 -1.29 10.38
C GLU A 50 5.04 -0.41 10.81
N GLN A 51 4.09 -0.15 9.90
CA GLN A 51 2.84 0.55 10.22
C GLN A 51 1.85 -0.29 11.05
N SER A 52 2.25 -1.48 11.53
CA SER A 52 1.41 -2.40 12.31
C SER A 52 0.14 -2.85 11.58
N LEU A 53 0.15 -2.82 10.25
CA LEU A 53 -0.97 -3.26 9.41
C LEU A 53 -1.02 -4.79 9.35
N LYS A 54 -2.22 -5.33 9.12
CA LYS A 54 -2.45 -6.79 9.11
C LYS A 54 -2.96 -7.26 7.75
N ARG A 55 -2.82 -8.55 7.45
CA ARG A 55 -3.25 -9.17 6.18
C ARG A 55 -2.64 -8.47 4.97
N ILE A 56 -1.34 -8.20 5.07
CA ILE A 56 -0.56 -7.51 4.04
C ILE A 56 -0.32 -8.48 2.89
N ASP A 57 -0.75 -8.11 1.70
CA ASP A 57 -0.42 -8.77 0.45
C ASP A 57 -0.03 -7.71 -0.59
N VAL A 58 1.11 -7.92 -1.25
CA VAL A 58 1.67 -7.00 -2.25
C VAL A 58 1.80 -7.75 -3.56
N THR A 59 0.85 -7.51 -4.47
CA THR A 59 0.86 -8.12 -5.78
C THR A 59 1.54 -7.19 -6.78
N HIS A 60 2.65 -7.63 -7.37
CA HIS A 60 3.29 -6.95 -8.50
C HIS A 60 2.65 -7.41 -9.82
N CYS A 61 2.18 -6.45 -10.61
CA CYS A 61 1.78 -6.66 -12.00
C CYS A 61 2.68 -5.83 -12.92
N ASP A 62 3.23 -6.49 -13.93
CA ASP A 62 4.04 -5.82 -14.94
C ASP A 62 3.15 -4.97 -15.86
N SER A 63 3.48 -3.70 -16.02
CA SER A 63 2.71 -2.72 -16.77
C SER A 63 3.61 -2.06 -17.82
N SER A 64 4.12 -2.88 -18.76
CA SER A 64 4.97 -2.49 -19.89
C SER A 64 6.36 -1.94 -19.53
N LYS A 65 7.39 -2.55 -20.13
CA LYS A 65 8.83 -2.20 -20.19
C LYS A 65 9.51 -1.57 -18.95
N SER A 66 9.03 -0.43 -18.44
CA SER A 66 9.62 0.30 -17.31
C SER A 66 8.61 0.70 -16.22
N VAL A 67 7.29 0.57 -16.46
CA VAL A 67 6.28 0.93 -15.45
C VAL A 67 5.78 -0.32 -14.75
N HIS A 68 6.02 -0.41 -13.45
CA HIS A 68 5.58 -1.51 -12.61
C HIS A 68 4.39 -1.05 -11.77
N THR A 69 3.33 -1.87 -11.73
CA THR A 69 2.17 -1.60 -10.88
C THR A 69 2.20 -2.54 -9.67
N PHE A 70 2.07 -1.98 -8.47
CA PHE A 70 1.97 -2.73 -7.23
C PHE A 70 0.58 -2.52 -6.63
N TYR A 71 -0.10 -3.63 -6.35
CA TYR A 71 -1.38 -3.67 -5.67
C TYR A 71 -1.16 -4.03 -4.22
N LEU A 72 -1.71 -3.21 -3.34
CA LEU A 72 -1.56 -3.30 -1.90
C LEU A 72 -2.90 -3.70 -1.30
N HIS A 73 -2.90 -4.82 -0.59
CA HIS A 73 -4.01 -5.29 0.21
C HIS A 73 -3.58 -5.34 1.67
N PHE A 74 -4.35 -4.71 2.54
CA PHE A 74 -4.11 -4.73 3.97
C PHE A 74 -5.40 -4.44 4.73
N SER A 75 -5.39 -4.67 6.03
CA SER A 75 -6.52 -4.38 6.92
C SER A 75 -6.10 -3.43 8.02
N PHE A 76 -6.98 -2.48 8.30
CA PHE A 76 -6.84 -1.46 9.34
C PHE A 76 -8.17 -1.28 10.07
N ASP A 77 -8.17 -1.30 11.41
CA ASP A 77 -9.37 -1.19 12.24
C ASP A 77 -10.51 -2.17 11.83
N GLY A 78 -10.14 -3.37 11.37
CA GLY A 78 -11.10 -4.37 10.89
C GLY A 78 -11.71 -4.09 9.51
N VAL A 79 -11.33 -2.99 8.86
CA VAL A 79 -11.69 -2.66 7.48
C VAL A 79 -10.64 -3.23 6.54
N ILE A 80 -11.07 -3.98 5.53
CA ILE A 80 -10.20 -4.46 4.46
C ILE A 80 -10.03 -3.32 3.45
N ILE A 81 -8.78 -2.98 3.17
CA ILE A 81 -8.40 -2.00 2.16
C ILE A 81 -7.87 -2.78 0.96
N GLU A 82 -8.70 -2.90 -0.05
CA GLU A 82 -8.35 -3.53 -1.32
C GLU A 82 -7.96 -2.44 -2.35
N CYS A 83 -7.06 -2.79 -3.28
CA CYS A 83 -6.68 -1.95 -4.42
C CYS A 83 -6.05 -0.59 -4.06
N ALA A 84 -5.10 -0.52 -3.13
CA ALA A 84 -4.15 0.59 -3.13
C ALA A 84 -3.15 0.35 -4.28
N ARG A 85 -3.21 1.20 -5.32
CA ARG A 85 -2.45 1.02 -6.56
C ARG A 85 -1.30 2.01 -6.59
N LEU A 86 -0.08 1.48 -6.62
CA LEU A 86 1.14 2.25 -6.82
C LEU A 86 1.70 1.99 -8.21
N ARG A 87 1.99 3.03 -8.98
CA ARG A 87 2.71 2.93 -10.26
C ARG A 87 4.11 3.49 -10.09
N LYS A 88 5.13 2.68 -10.34
CA LYS A 88 6.53 3.08 -10.23
C LYS A 88 7.25 2.86 -11.54
N ASN A 89 7.92 3.90 -12.04
CA ASN A 89 8.86 3.75 -13.13
C ASN A 89 10.17 3.20 -12.54
N LEU A 90 10.57 2.01 -12.98
CA LEU A 90 11.86 1.42 -12.67
C LEU A 90 12.71 1.58 -13.93
N GLU A 91 13.67 2.50 -13.90
CA GLU A 91 14.67 2.61 -14.95
C GLU A 91 15.56 1.37 -14.85
N VAL A 92 15.50 0.50 -15.87
CA VAL A 92 16.34 -0.71 -16.01
C VAL A 92 17.62 -0.36 -16.72
#